data_AF-A0A0C9S7M3-F1
#
_entry.id   AF-A0A0C9S7M3-F1
#
_cell.length_a   1.000
_cell.length_b   1.000
_cell.length_c   1.000
_cell.angle_alpha   90.00
_cell.angle_beta   90.00
_cell.angle_gamma   90.00
#
_symmetry.space_group_name_H-M   'P 1'
#
loop_
_entity.id
_entity.type
_entity.pdbx_description
1 polymer ?
#
loop_
_entity_poly.entity_id
_entity_poly.type
_entity_poly.pdbx_seq_one_letter_code
_entity_poly.pdbx_strand_id
1 'polypeptide(L)'
;MSNMFVLLQPSATAMVYLQPAFEVLERQSADVKRGRFSMRNLVPRLILRTLTIVIVTLISAMLPFFGDINAVIGAFGFLPLDFVLPMVCYNLTFKPPKRSIIFWANTTIAVIFSMMSIVGCVAAVRQISLDAHSYKLFANL
;
A
#
# COMPACT_ATOMS: atom_id res chain seq x y z
N MET A 1 7.17 26.10 -9.67
CA MET A 1 8.07 25.52 -8.65
C MET A 1 7.38 24.43 -7.83
N SER A 2 6.23 24.69 -7.18
CA SER A 2 5.47 23.68 -6.40
C SER A 2 5.03 22.45 -7.20
N ASN A 3 4.43 22.64 -8.38
CA ASN A 3 3.93 21.53 -9.20
C ASN A 3 5.03 20.54 -9.65
N MET A 4 6.28 21.02 -9.80
CA MET A 4 7.41 20.13 -10.13
C MET A 4 7.74 19.20 -8.97
N PHE A 5 7.78 19.70 -7.73
CA PHE A 5 8.07 18.86 -6.56
C PHE A 5 6.97 17.82 -6.31
N VAL A 6 5.70 18.20 -6.53
CA VAL A 6 4.55 17.29 -6.44
C VAL A 6 4.63 16.14 -7.45
N LEU A 7 5.32 16.31 -8.58
CA LEU A 7 5.54 15.23 -9.56
C LEU A 7 6.83 14.44 -9.29
N LEU A 8 7.91 15.14 -8.92
CA LEU A 8 9.22 14.55 -8.71
C LEU A 8 9.26 13.63 -7.48
N GLN A 9 8.63 14.01 -6.38
CA GLN A 9 8.66 13.20 -5.17
C GLN A 9 7.94 11.84 -5.34
N PRO A 10 6.68 11.77 -5.81
CA PRO A 10 6.00 10.50 -6.02
C PRO A 10 6.69 9.59 -7.02
N SER A 11 7.24 10.16 -8.11
CA SER A 11 7.96 9.38 -9.12
C SER A 11 9.24 8.73 -8.56
N ALA A 12 10.02 9.47 -7.75
CA ALA A 12 11.17 8.91 -7.05
C ALA A 12 10.76 7.80 -6.07
N THR A 13 9.72 8.04 -5.25
CA THR A 13 9.25 7.05 -4.28
C THR A 13 8.66 5.80 -4.94
N ALA A 14 7.93 5.95 -6.06
CA ALA A 14 7.34 4.84 -6.78
C ALA A 14 8.41 3.87 -7.27
N MET A 15 9.55 4.38 -7.76
CA MET A 15 10.67 3.54 -8.18
C MET A 15 11.24 2.71 -7.03
N VAL A 16 11.36 3.28 -5.83
CA VAL A 16 11.87 2.56 -4.65
C VAL A 16 10.86 1.51 -4.17
N TYR A 17 9.58 1.86 -4.07
CA TYR A 17 8.55 0.93 -3.60
C TYR A 17 8.27 -0.22 -4.56
N LEU A 18 8.50 -0.04 -5.87
CA LEU A 18 8.35 -1.11 -6.86
C LEU A 18 9.51 -2.11 -6.88
N GLN A 19 10.67 -1.78 -6.31
CA GLN A 19 11.85 -2.67 -6.33
C GLN A 19 11.60 -4.05 -5.72
N PRO A 20 11.00 -4.18 -4.51
CA PRO A 20 10.71 -5.49 -3.94
C PRO A 20 9.70 -6.28 -4.77
N ALA A 21 8.69 -5.61 -5.32
CA ALA A 21 7.68 -6.24 -6.17
C ALA A 21 8.31 -6.79 -7.45
N PHE A 22 9.17 -6.01 -8.11
CA PHE A 22 9.92 -6.47 -9.28
C PHE A 22 10.87 -7.61 -8.96
N GLU A 23 11.55 -7.59 -7.81
CA GLU A 23 12.43 -8.69 -7.41
C GLU A 23 11.65 -10.00 -7.23
N VAL A 24 10.47 -9.96 -6.60
CA VAL A 24 9.61 -11.14 -6.43
C VAL A 24 9.12 -11.66 -7.79
N LEU A 25 8.64 -10.75 -8.64
CA LEU A 25 8.13 -11.06 -9.98
C LEU A 25 9.22 -11.62 -10.91
N GLU A 26 10.42 -11.03 -10.87
CA GLU A 26 11.58 -11.47 -11.64
C GLU A 26 12.08 -12.83 -11.16
N ARG A 27 12.14 -13.07 -9.84
CA ARG A 27 12.54 -14.37 -9.27
C ARG A 27 11.67 -15.53 -9.73
N GLN A 28 10.37 -15.30 -9.95
CA GLN A 28 9.46 -16.33 -10.45
C GLN A 28 9.75 -16.71 -11.91
N SER A 29 10.31 -15.78 -12.70
CA SER A 29 10.54 -15.95 -14.14
C SER A 29 12.00 -16.25 -14.51
N ALA A 30 12.95 -15.97 -13.61
CA ALA A 30 14.37 -16.05 -13.90
C ALA A 30 14.93 -17.48 -13.79
N ASP A 31 15.75 -17.87 -14.76
CA ASP A 31 16.49 -19.13 -14.72
C ASP A 31 17.73 -18.97 -13.84
N VAL A 32 17.73 -19.61 -12.67
CA VAL A 32 18.79 -19.52 -11.64
C VAL A 32 20.15 -20.00 -12.17
N LYS A 33 20.15 -20.83 -13.22
CA LYS A 33 21.36 -21.40 -13.83
C LYS A 33 22.07 -20.45 -14.80
N ARG A 34 21.45 -19.32 -15.19
CA ARG A 34 22.02 -18.35 -16.14
C ARG A 34 22.28 -17.01 -15.46
N GLY A 35 23.35 -16.33 -15.90
CA GLY A 35 23.70 -15.00 -15.39
C GLY A 35 22.55 -13.98 -15.57
N ARG A 36 22.46 -13.01 -14.65
CA ARG A 36 21.39 -12.00 -14.62
C ARG A 36 21.21 -11.20 -15.92
N PHE A 37 22.27 -11.02 -16.69
CA PHE A 37 22.28 -10.29 -17.96
C PHE A 37 22.25 -11.20 -19.20
N SER A 38 22.03 -12.50 -19.05
CA SER A 38 21.80 -13.37 -20.20
C SER A 38 20.52 -12.93 -20.92
N MET A 39 20.50 -12.96 -22.26
CA MET A 39 19.32 -12.59 -23.06
C MET A 39 18.05 -13.33 -22.62
N ARG A 40 18.19 -14.57 -22.11
CA ARG A 40 17.08 -15.37 -21.58
C ARG A 40 16.46 -14.82 -20.28
N ASN A 41 17.20 -14.08 -19.47
CA ASN A 41 16.72 -13.45 -18.23
C ASN A 41 16.44 -11.94 -18.43
N LEU A 42 17.14 -11.28 -19.36
CA LEU A 42 16.99 -9.85 -19.61
C LEU A 42 15.68 -9.50 -20.34
N VAL A 43 15.31 -10.29 -21.36
CA VAL A 43 14.07 -10.08 -22.13
C VAL A 43 12.81 -10.22 -21.24
N PRO A 44 12.60 -11.33 -20.49
CA PRO A 44 11.42 -11.44 -19.63
C PRO A 44 11.41 -10.37 -18.54
N ARG A 45 12.58 -9.97 -18.01
CA ARG A 45 12.69 -8.88 -17.04
C ARG A 45 12.17 -7.55 -17.58
N LEU A 46 12.56 -7.17 -18.80
CA LEU A 46 12.08 -5.93 -19.42
C LEU A 46 10.58 -5.97 -19.70
N ILE A 47 10.08 -7.11 -20.20
CA ILE A 47 8.65 -7.31 -20.47
C ILE A 47 7.85 -7.19 -19.17
N LEU A 48 8.25 -7.91 -18.11
CA LEU A 48 7.56 -7.92 -16.83
C LEU A 48 7.51 -6.54 -16.17
N ARG A 49 8.63 -5.79 -16.18
CA ARG A 49 8.66 -4.42 -15.64
C ARG A 49 7.74 -3.49 -16.41
N THR A 50 7.81 -3.53 -17.74
CA THR A 50 6.99 -2.65 -18.60
C THR A 50 5.51 -2.96 -18.43
N LEU A 51 5.15 -4.25 -18.46
CA LEU A 51 3.77 -4.72 -18.34
C LEU A 51 3.17 -4.35 -16.97
N THR A 52 3.95 -4.49 -15.89
CA THR A 52 3.52 -4.09 -14.54
C THR A 52 3.20 -2.59 -14.48
N ILE A 53 4.09 -1.74 -15.01
CA ILE A 53 3.88 -0.28 -15.01
C ILE A 53 2.67 0.09 -15.86
N VAL A 54 2.52 -0.51 -17.05
CA VAL A 54 1.37 -0.26 -17.94
C VAL A 54 0.06 -0.63 -17.25
N ILE A 55 -0.03 -1.79 -16.62
CA ILE A 55 -1.24 -2.24 -15.91
C ILE A 55 -1.56 -1.30 -14.74
N VAL A 56 -0.58 -0.98 -13.90
CA VAL A 56 -0.79 -0.08 -12.75
C VAL A 56 -1.24 1.31 -13.22
N THR A 57 -0.63 1.83 -14.30
CA THR A 57 -1.00 3.13 -14.87
C THR A 57 -2.40 3.11 -15.46
N LEU A 58 -2.78 2.04 -16.16
CA LEU A 58 -4.11 1.88 -16.73
C LEU A 58 -5.18 1.84 -15.63
N ILE A 59 -4.96 1.04 -14.58
CA ILE A 59 -5.87 0.95 -13.44
C ILE A 59 -6.00 2.31 -12.73
N SER A 60 -4.88 3.01 -12.55
CA SER A 60 -4.86 4.35 -11.94
C SER A 60 -5.64 5.37 -12.78
N ALA A 61 -5.49 5.35 -14.11
CA ALA A 61 -6.22 6.23 -15.01
C ALA A 61 -7.73 5.93 -15.05
N MET A 62 -8.12 4.67 -14.81
CA MET A 62 -9.53 4.24 -14.80
C MET A 62 -10.27 4.55 -13.50
N LEU A 63 -9.58 4.89 -12.41
CA LEU A 63 -10.19 5.10 -11.09
C LEU A 63 -9.97 6.56 -10.62
N PRO A 64 -10.97 7.44 -10.77
CA PRO A 64 -10.82 8.86 -10.36
C PRO A 64 -10.81 9.04 -8.82
N PHE A 65 -11.14 8.01 -8.04
CA PHE A 65 -11.34 8.05 -6.59
C PHE A 65 -10.07 7.75 -5.79
N PHE A 66 -8.94 8.35 -6.18
CA PHE A 66 -7.65 8.10 -5.53
C PHE A 66 -7.67 8.42 -4.02
N GLY A 67 -8.40 9.47 -3.63
CA GLY A 67 -8.56 9.86 -2.22
C GLY A 67 -9.21 8.76 -1.38
N ASP A 68 -10.31 8.19 -1.87
CA ASP A 68 -11.07 7.18 -1.13
C ASP A 68 -10.34 5.83 -1.07
N ILE A 69 -9.66 5.46 -2.17
CA ILE A 69 -8.81 4.26 -2.20
C ILE A 69 -7.69 4.39 -1.16
N ASN A 70 -7.03 5.55 -1.08
CA ASN A 70 -6.02 5.80 -0.06
C ASN A 70 -6.60 5.79 1.35
N ALA A 71 -7.83 6.26 1.54
CA ALA A 71 -8.50 6.19 2.83
C ALA A 71 -8.75 4.74 3.26
N VAL A 72 -9.14 3.84 2.34
CA VAL A 72 -9.26 2.40 2.64
C VAL A 72 -7.89 1.81 2.99
N ILE A 73 -6.85 2.07 2.17
CA ILE A 73 -5.50 1.55 2.41
C ILE A 73 -4.97 2.03 3.77
N GLY A 74 -5.21 3.30 4.11
CA GLY A 74 -4.82 3.87 5.39
C GLY A 74 -5.57 3.27 6.57
N ALA A 75 -6.89 3.14 6.46
CA ALA A 75 -7.71 2.58 7.53
C ALA A 75 -7.45 1.09 7.75
N PHE A 76 -7.31 0.30 6.68
CA PHE A 76 -7.12 -1.14 6.76
C PHE A 76 -5.67 -1.54 7.02
N GLY A 77 -4.73 -0.88 6.36
CA GLY A 77 -3.31 -1.22 6.39
C GLY A 77 -2.53 -0.40 7.41
N PHE A 78 -2.44 0.91 7.19
CA PHE A 78 -1.54 1.76 7.98
C PHE A 78 -1.96 1.89 9.44
N LEU A 79 -3.24 2.11 9.75
CA LEU A 79 -3.67 2.27 11.14
C LEU A 79 -3.36 1.04 12.02
N PRO A 80 -3.70 -0.21 11.60
CA PRO A 80 -3.33 -1.39 12.39
C PRO A 80 -1.83 -1.65 12.43
N LEU A 81 -1.13 -1.49 11.31
CA LEU A 81 0.32 -1.78 11.24
C LEU A 81 1.14 -0.78 12.05
N ASP A 82 0.77 0.50 12.05
CA ASP A 82 1.55 1.56 12.69
C ASP A 82 1.20 1.76 14.16
N PHE A 83 -0.07 1.60 14.56
CA PHE A 83 -0.52 1.89 15.92
C PHE A 83 -0.90 0.67 16.74
N VAL A 84 -1.46 -0.37 16.11
CA VAL A 84 -1.94 -1.56 16.84
C VAL A 84 -0.81 -2.57 17.00
N LEU A 85 -0.14 -2.91 15.90
CA LEU A 85 0.91 -3.93 15.88
C LEU A 85 2.05 -3.66 16.86
N PRO A 86 2.70 -2.48 16.91
CA PRO A 86 3.81 -2.26 17.86
C PRO A 86 3.35 -2.33 19.31
N MET A 87 2.14 -1.88 19.62
CA MET A 87 1.59 -1.92 20.98
C MET A 87 1.30 -3.37 21.42
N VAL A 88 0.74 -4.19 20.52
CA VAL A 88 0.52 -5.61 20.76
C VAL A 88 1.85 -6.36 20.90
N CYS A 89 2.79 -6.15 19.97
CA CYS A 89 4.13 -6.75 20.02
C CYS A 89 4.86 -6.38 21.31
N TYR A 90 4.82 -5.11 21.74
CA TYR A 90 5.43 -4.68 22.99
C TYR A 90 4.84 -5.44 24.19
N ASN A 91 3.51 -5.53 24.27
CA ASN A 91 2.83 -6.20 25.37
C ASN A 91 3.12 -7.72 25.39
N LEU A 92 3.27 -8.35 24.22
CA LEU A 92 3.61 -9.78 24.10
C LEU A 92 5.07 -10.08 24.46
N THR A 93 6.00 -9.21 24.03
CA THR A 93 7.44 -9.42 24.24
C THR A 93 7.86 -9.08 25.68
N PHE A 94 7.48 -7.90 26.18
CA PHE A 94 7.96 -7.41 27.48
C PHE A 94 7.05 -7.79 28.65
N LYS A 95 5.81 -8.25 28.37
CA LYS A 95 4.83 -8.69 29.38
C LYS A 95 4.77 -7.75 30.60
N PRO A 96 4.56 -6.44 30.39
CA PRO A 96 4.53 -5.50 31.51
C PRO A 96 3.44 -5.91 32.51
N PRO A 97 3.66 -5.70 33.82
CA PRO A 97 2.69 -6.10 34.83
C PRO A 97 1.34 -5.43 34.56
N LYS A 98 0.23 -6.16 34.74
CA LYS A 98 -1.15 -5.70 34.41
C LYS A 98 -1.61 -4.45 35.17
N ARG A 99 -0.88 -4.05 36.22
CA ARG A 99 -1.09 -2.81 36.99
C ARG A 99 -0.26 -1.63 36.48
N SER A 100 0.67 -1.87 35.56
CA SER A 100 1.52 -0.82 34.98
C SER A 100 0.69 0.09 34.09
N ILE A 101 0.94 1.40 34.21
CA ILE A 101 0.38 2.46 33.36
C ILE A 101 0.72 2.16 31.88
N ILE A 102 1.90 1.61 31.62
CA ILE A 102 2.37 1.28 30.26
C ILE A 102 1.50 0.20 29.61
N PHE A 103 1.09 -0.83 30.36
CA PHE A 103 0.22 -1.88 29.83
C PHE A 103 -1.14 -1.32 29.42
N TRP A 104 -1.73 -0.47 30.27
CA TRP A 104 -3.02 0.18 29.99
C TRP A 104 -2.93 1.19 28.86
N ALA A 105 -1.86 1.98 28.79
CA ALA A 105 -1.63 2.91 27.68
C ALA A 105 -1.55 2.17 26.34
N ASN A 106 -0.68 1.16 26.24
CA ASN A 106 -0.52 0.36 25.01
C ASN A 106 -1.82 -0.34 24.60
N THR A 107 -2.53 -0.91 25.57
CA THR A 107 -3.81 -1.59 25.32
C THR A 107 -4.88 -0.60 24.85
N THR A 108 -4.93 0.59 25.44
CA THR A 108 -5.90 1.64 25.07
C THR A 108 -5.64 2.14 23.65
N ILE A 109 -4.36 2.39 23.30
CA ILE A 109 -3.96 2.77 21.93
C ILE A 109 -4.37 1.67 20.95
N ALA A 110 -4.03 0.41 21.24
CA ALA A 110 -4.38 -0.72 20.37
C ALA A 110 -5.90 -0.83 20.15
N VAL A 111 -6.71 -0.65 21.20
CA VAL A 111 -8.17 -0.74 21.11
C VAL A 111 -8.76 0.43 20.33
N ILE A 112 -8.37 1.67 20.63
CA ILE A 112 -8.89 2.86 19.95
C ILE A 112 -8.55 2.82 18.46
N PHE A 113 -7.29 2.55 18.11
CA PHE A 113 -6.87 2.53 16.70
C PHE A 113 -7.45 1.33 15.94
N SER A 114 -7.74 0.21 16.61
CA SER A 114 -8.49 -0.90 16.01
C SER A 114 -9.95 -0.49 15.70
N MET A 115 -10.62 0.21 16.62
CA MET A 115 -11.96 0.74 16.36
C MET A 115 -11.95 1.77 15.23
N MET A 116 -10.98 2.69 15.23
CA MET A 116 -10.81 3.69 14.17
C MET A 116 -10.54 3.05 12.81
N SER A 117 -9.74 1.97 12.77
CA SER A 117 -9.49 1.20 11.55
C SER A 117 -10.79 0.63 10.98
N ILE A 118 -11.64 0.00 11.80
CA ILE A 118 -12.92 -0.56 11.37
C ILE A 118 -13.85 0.55 10.85
N VAL A 119 -14.02 1.63 11.62
CA VAL A 119 -14.89 2.75 11.24
C VAL A 119 -14.39 3.42 9.95
N GLY A 120 -13.07 3.64 9.85
CA GLY A 120 -12.44 4.23 8.67
C GLY A 120 -12.62 3.37 7.42
N CYS A 121 -12.47 2.05 7.54
CA CYS A 121 -12.72 1.12 6.44
C CYS A 121 -14.17 1.20 5.96
N VAL A 122 -15.14 1.15 6.87
CA VAL A 122 -16.57 1.22 6.53
C VAL A 122 -16.91 2.56 5.86
N ALA A 123 -16.39 3.68 6.40
CA ALA A 123 -16.62 5.00 5.85
C ALA A 123 -16.01 5.15 4.44
N ALA A 124 -14.77 4.70 4.24
CA ALA A 124 -14.09 4.79 2.96
C ALA A 124 -14.75 3.89 1.90
N VAL A 125 -15.14 2.65 2.24
CA VAL A 125 -15.87 1.76 1.32
C VAL A 125 -17.23 2.35 0.94
N ARG A 126 -17.94 2.97 1.89
CA ARG A 126 -19.20 3.66 1.59
C ARG A 126 -18.96 4.81 0.62
N GLN A 127 -17.90 5.59 0.81
CA GLN A 127 -17.55 6.71 -0.07
C GLN A 127 -17.28 6.21 -1.50
N ILE A 128 -16.43 5.18 -1.65
CA ILE A 128 -16.15 4.54 -2.94
C ILE A 128 -17.45 4.08 -3.62
N SER A 129 -18.39 3.50 -2.86
CA SER A 129 -19.66 3.02 -3.43
C SER A 129 -20.55 4.16 -3.96
N LEU A 130 -20.58 5.31 -3.28
CA LEU A 130 -21.36 6.48 -3.71
C LEU A 130 -20.75 7.10 -4.96
N ASP A 131 -19.42 7.22 -4.94
CA ASP A 131 -18.62 7.80 -6.00
C ASP A 131 -18.64 6.92 -7.26
N ALA A 132 -18.53 5.61 -7.11
CA ALA A 132 -18.65 4.64 -8.19
C ALA A 132 -20.02 4.67 -8.89
N HIS A 133 -21.11 5.02 -8.18
CA HIS A 133 -22.44 5.11 -8.79
C HIS A 133 -22.58 6.34 -9.70
N SER A 134 -21.83 7.41 -9.43
CA SER A 134 -21.79 8.61 -10.28
C SER A 134 -20.74 8.50 -11.38
N TYR A 135 -19.93 7.44 -11.36
CA TYR A 135 -18.85 7.23 -12.30
C TYR A 135 -19.37 6.79 -13.67
N LYS A 136 -19.00 7.52 -14.71
CA LYS A 136 -19.03 7.05 -16.08
C LYS A 136 -17.60 6.89 -16.57
N LEU A 137 -17.29 5.70 -17.06
CA LEU A 137 -15.97 5.38 -17.63
C LEU A 137 -15.71 6.32 -18.81
N PHE A 138 -14.68 7.16 -18.70
CA PHE A 138 -14.35 8.22 -19.66
C PHE A 138 -15.42 9.31 -19.86
N ALA A 139 -16.09 9.76 -18.80
CA ALA A 139 -17.10 10.84 -18.89
C ALA A 139 -16.56 12.20 -19.40
N ASN A 140 -15.24 12.39 -19.32
CA ASN A 140 -14.51 13.58 -19.78
C ASN A 140 -13.50 13.20 -20.88
N LEU A 141 -13.98 12.57 -21.95
CA LEU A 141 -13.34 12.63 -23.27
C LEU A 141 -14.22 13.46 -24.20
#